data_AF-A0A5E4IX66-F1
#
_entry.id   AF-A0A5E4IX66-F1
#
_cell.length_a   1.000
_cell.length_b   1.000
_cell.length_c   1.000
_cell.angle_alpha   90.00
_cell.angle_beta   90.00
_cell.angle_gamma   90.00
#
_symmetry.space_group_name_H-M   'P 1'
#
loop_
_entity.id
_entity.type
_entity.pdbx_description
1 polymer ?
#
loop_
_entity_poly.entity_id
_entity_poly.type
_entity_poly.pdbx_seq_one_letter_code
_entity_poly.pdbx_strand_id
1 'polypeptide(L)'
;MIRRGGRFIRKFYASGYIIALILVMISTAAIPCLAADEIPSSKQADMPLILLQIQADVQGNLNDLDLDVADAAQNLSTAGLEGTAARKVLRKLLETNSNLVSAATFGNNGKIIAVECKGCKGGEGANIRSQEHIAYVLKTKNPVFSKEFMLVKGYNGTALAYPVFSPRGELLGGVIAGVVPDKLMNALVAPQIQFDMNNGSSITDYSFWLMHLDGLIAYDRHR
;
A
#
# COMPACT_ATOMS: atom_id res chain seq x y z
N MET A 1 41.31 -13.01 26.02
CA MET A 1 41.46 -13.27 24.56
C MET A 1 40.05 -13.31 23.95
N ILE A 2 39.58 -12.16 23.44
CA ILE A 2 38.19 -11.93 23.01
C ILE A 2 38.14 -12.04 21.48
N ARG A 3 37.47 -13.07 20.94
CA ARG A 3 37.20 -13.18 19.50
C ARG A 3 35.95 -12.37 19.15
N ARG A 4 36.16 -11.23 18.47
CA ARG A 4 35.09 -10.46 17.81
C ARG A 4 34.59 -11.25 16.60
N GLY A 5 33.35 -11.73 16.65
CA GLY A 5 32.63 -12.24 15.48
C GLY A 5 32.11 -11.08 14.63
N GLY A 6 32.54 -11.03 13.37
CA GLY A 6 32.17 -9.98 12.43
C GLY A 6 30.68 -9.98 12.10
N ARG A 7 30.07 -8.78 12.15
CA ARG A 7 28.75 -8.51 11.57
C ARG A 7 28.86 -8.60 10.05
N PHE A 8 28.24 -9.62 9.46
CA PHE A 8 28.01 -9.71 8.02
C PHE A 8 26.86 -8.76 7.68
N ILE A 9 27.19 -7.54 7.25
CA ILE A 9 26.21 -6.59 6.70
C ILE A 9 25.88 -7.08 5.28
N ARG A 10 24.80 -7.86 5.13
CA ARG A 10 24.21 -8.10 3.81
C ARG A 10 23.33 -6.90 3.48
N LYS A 11 23.84 -6.03 2.60
CA LYS A 11 23.04 -5.00 1.93
C LYS A 11 21.99 -5.72 1.06
N PHE A 12 20.73 -5.71 1.49
CA PHE A 12 19.61 -6.02 0.60
C PHE A 12 19.38 -4.80 -0.28
N TYR A 13 19.70 -4.93 -1.56
CA TYR A 13 19.35 -3.94 -2.58
C TYR A 13 17.85 -4.10 -2.87
N ALA A 14 17.02 -3.30 -2.20
CA ALA A 14 15.63 -3.06 -2.60
C ALA A 14 15.64 -2.11 -3.82
N SER A 15 16.00 -2.65 -4.98
CA SER A 15 15.98 -1.92 -6.25
C SER A 15 14.66 -2.16 -6.96
N GLY A 16 13.59 -1.58 -6.45
CA GLY A 16 12.31 -1.46 -7.14
C GLY A 16 12.00 0.02 -7.34
N TYR A 17 12.70 0.68 -8.26
CA TYR A 17 12.37 2.07 -8.63
C TYR A 17 11.00 2.08 -9.29
N ILE A 18 9.96 2.44 -8.53
CA ILE A 18 8.70 2.91 -9.11
C ILE A 18 8.98 4.34 -9.60
N ILE A 19 9.44 4.46 -10.84
CA ILE A 19 9.50 5.75 -11.52
C ILE A 19 8.08 6.07 -11.96
N ALA A 20 7.36 6.87 -11.18
CA ALA A 20 6.13 7.50 -11.62
C ALA A 20 6.48 8.53 -12.71
N LEU A 21 6.19 8.20 -13.96
CA LEU A 21 6.32 9.12 -15.08
C LEU A 21 5.25 10.21 -14.96
N ILE A 22 5.71 11.44 -14.72
CA ILE A 22 4.88 12.66 -14.67
C ILE A 22 4.60 13.09 -16.12
N LEU A 23 3.37 12.90 -16.59
CA LEU A 23 2.89 13.47 -17.85
C LEU A 23 1.95 14.64 -17.53
N VAL A 24 2.50 15.86 -17.61
CA VAL A 24 1.74 17.11 -17.56
C VAL A 24 1.44 17.50 -19.00
N MET A 25 0.23 17.20 -19.47
CA MET A 25 -0.27 17.69 -20.77
C MET A 25 -1.04 19.00 -20.53
N ILE A 26 -0.37 20.13 -20.70
CA ILE A 26 -1.01 21.43 -20.79
C ILE A 26 -1.26 21.71 -22.27
N SER A 27 -2.49 21.49 -22.75
CA SER A 27 -2.89 21.93 -24.09
C SER A 27 -3.39 23.38 -24.02
N THR A 28 -2.52 24.34 -24.31
CA THR A 28 -2.94 25.72 -24.58
C THR A 28 -3.20 25.92 -26.07
N ALA A 29 -4.48 25.96 -26.46
CA ALA A 29 -4.87 26.55 -27.73
C ALA A 29 -4.86 28.08 -27.56
N ALA A 30 -3.83 28.74 -28.08
CA ALA A 30 -3.71 30.20 -28.01
C ALA A 30 -4.65 30.88 -29.01
N ILE A 31 -5.59 31.69 -28.51
CA ILE A 31 -6.24 32.77 -29.25
C ILE A 31 -5.94 34.06 -28.47
N PRO A 32 -5.27 35.07 -29.05
CA PRO A 32 -4.95 36.29 -28.34
C PRO A 32 -6.12 37.28 -28.43
N CYS A 33 -6.85 37.48 -27.33
CA CYS A 33 -7.72 38.64 -27.14
C CYS A 33 -7.35 39.30 -25.80
N LEU A 34 -6.81 40.51 -25.89
CA LEU A 34 -6.41 41.34 -24.77
C LEU A 34 -7.65 41.83 -24.00
N ALA A 35 -7.85 41.38 -22.77
CA ALA A 35 -8.55 42.13 -21.73
C ALA A 35 -8.27 41.53 -20.33
N ALA A 36 -7.93 42.43 -19.40
CA ALA A 36 -7.73 42.26 -17.96
C ALA A 36 -6.51 41.44 -17.50
N ASP A 37 -5.63 42.11 -16.76
CA ASP A 37 -4.75 41.46 -15.78
C ASP A 37 -5.65 40.68 -14.80
N GLU A 38 -5.86 39.40 -15.07
CA GLU A 38 -6.23 38.45 -14.02
C GLU A 38 -4.99 38.28 -13.14
N ILE A 39 -4.95 39.01 -12.03
CA ILE A 39 -4.11 38.62 -10.89
C ILE A 39 -4.46 37.16 -10.62
N PRO A 40 -3.52 36.20 -10.74
CA PRO A 40 -3.82 34.80 -10.51
C PRO A 40 -4.41 34.72 -9.10
N SER A 41 -5.68 34.32 -9.03
CA SER A 41 -6.39 34.16 -7.76
C SER A 41 -5.53 33.27 -6.88
N SER A 42 -5.28 33.68 -5.63
CA SER A 42 -4.46 32.90 -4.68
C SER A 42 -4.90 31.42 -4.61
N LYS A 43 -6.18 31.14 -4.88
CA LYS A 43 -6.78 29.80 -4.98
C LYS A 43 -6.14 28.87 -6.02
N GLN A 44 -5.56 29.41 -7.09
CA GLN A 44 -5.01 28.61 -8.20
C GLN A 44 -3.55 28.21 -7.93
N ALA A 45 -2.82 29.00 -7.14
CA ALA A 45 -1.51 28.62 -6.61
C ALA A 45 -1.61 27.51 -5.54
N ASP A 46 -2.77 27.39 -4.88
CA ASP A 46 -3.02 26.36 -3.87
C ASP A 46 -3.17 24.95 -4.45
N MET A 47 -3.74 24.79 -5.66
CA MET A 47 -4.04 23.46 -6.20
C MET A 47 -2.81 22.61 -6.51
N PRO A 48 -1.79 23.11 -7.22
CA PRO A 48 -0.56 22.35 -7.43
C PRO A 48 0.13 21.99 -6.11
N LEU A 49 0.10 22.89 -5.12
CA LEU A 49 0.67 22.65 -3.80
C LEU A 49 -0.09 21.55 -3.04
N ILE A 50 -1.43 21.60 -3.04
CA ILE A 50 -2.29 20.57 -2.44
C ILE A 50 -2.06 19.22 -3.11
N LEU A 51 -1.97 19.17 -4.44
CA LEU A 51 -1.68 17.93 -5.16
C LEU A 51 -0.30 17.37 -4.80
N LEU A 52 0.72 18.22 -4.75
CA LEU A 52 2.07 17.82 -4.34
C LEU A 52 2.09 17.30 -2.90
N GLN A 53 1.34 17.92 -1.99
CA GLN A 53 1.22 17.46 -0.61
C GLN A 53 0.53 16.09 -0.53
N ILE A 54 -0.60 15.91 -1.24
CA ILE A 54 -1.30 14.61 -1.30
C ILE A 54 -0.38 13.54 -1.88
N GLN A 55 0.36 13.84 -2.95
CA GLN A 55 1.31 12.91 -3.56
C GLN A 55 2.41 12.52 -2.57
N ALA A 56 2.99 13.49 -1.85
CA ALA A 56 4.00 13.24 -0.84
C ALA A 56 3.45 12.40 0.32
N ASP A 57 2.24 12.71 0.80
CA ASP A 57 1.58 11.97 1.88
C ASP A 57 1.27 10.53 1.47
N VAL A 58 0.75 10.32 0.25
CA VAL A 58 0.50 8.98 -0.31
C VAL A 58 1.81 8.20 -0.44
N GLN A 59 2.85 8.80 -1.01
CA GLN A 59 4.14 8.13 -1.17
C GLN A 59 4.76 7.77 0.19
N GLY A 60 4.70 8.68 1.17
CA GLY A 60 5.15 8.42 2.53
C GLY A 60 4.41 7.24 3.17
N ASN A 61 3.08 7.24 3.10
CA ASN A 61 2.28 6.15 3.67
C ASN A 61 2.52 4.80 2.97
N LEU A 62 2.73 4.79 1.65
CA LEU A 62 3.07 3.57 0.92
C LEU A 62 4.48 3.06 1.27
N ASN A 63 5.45 3.95 1.51
CA ASN A 63 6.78 3.58 1.97
C ASN A 63 6.73 2.98 3.39
N ASP A 64 5.95 3.59 4.29
CA ASP A 64 5.77 3.08 5.65
C ASP A 64 5.10 1.70 5.64
N LEU A 65 4.06 1.52 4.81
CA LEU A 65 3.43 0.22 4.59
C LEU A 65 4.41 -0.83 4.08
N ASP A 66 5.25 -0.48 3.11
CA ASP A 66 6.25 -1.39 2.55
C ASP A 66 7.26 -1.85 3.61
N LEU A 67 7.79 -0.90 4.39
CA LEU A 67 8.73 -1.16 5.47
C LEU A 67 8.11 -2.02 6.58
N ASP A 68 6.90 -1.70 7.02
CA ASP A 68 6.21 -2.44 8.07
C ASP A 68 5.95 -3.90 7.69
N VAL A 69 5.56 -4.15 6.43
CA VAL A 69 5.31 -5.51 5.93
C VAL A 69 6.62 -6.26 5.72
N ALA A 70 7.69 -5.59 5.26
CA ALA A 70 9.03 -6.16 5.16
C ALA A 70 9.56 -6.60 6.55
N ASP A 71 9.41 -5.74 7.56
CA ASP A 71 9.82 -6.04 8.94
C ASP A 71 9.01 -7.20 9.52
N ALA A 72 7.70 -7.26 9.24
CA ALA A 72 6.88 -8.41 9.61
C ALA A 72 7.38 -9.70 8.94
N ALA A 73 7.72 -9.67 7.65
CA ALA A 73 8.29 -10.82 6.94
C ALA A 73 9.61 -11.28 7.56
N GLN A 74 10.47 -10.33 7.94
CA GLN A 74 11.74 -10.62 8.60
C GLN A 74 11.54 -11.23 10.01
N ASN A 75 10.57 -10.74 10.77
CA ASN A 75 10.22 -11.31 12.08
C ASN A 75 9.60 -12.72 11.96
N LEU A 76 8.84 -12.97 10.89
CA LEU A 76 8.28 -14.29 10.58
C LEU A 76 9.35 -15.31 10.16
N SER A 77 10.54 -14.86 9.74
CA SER A 77 11.68 -15.75 9.45
C SER A 77 12.01 -16.67 10.63
N THR A 78 11.95 -16.14 11.85
CA THR A 78 12.26 -16.88 13.08
C THR A 78 11.02 -17.38 13.79
N ALA A 79 9.92 -16.62 13.75
CA ALA A 79 8.66 -16.99 14.40
C ALA A 79 7.93 -18.14 13.67
N GLY A 80 8.24 -18.37 12.39
CA GLY A 80 7.49 -19.27 11.53
C GLY A 80 6.20 -18.63 11.02
N LEU A 81 5.42 -19.41 10.25
CA LEU A 81 4.19 -18.92 9.61
C LEU A 81 2.91 -19.26 10.40
N GLU A 82 3.02 -20.00 11.50
CA GLU A 82 1.88 -20.52 12.26
C GLU A 82 2.03 -20.33 13.77
N GLY A 83 0.96 -20.64 14.50
CA GLY A 83 0.97 -20.61 15.96
C GLY A 83 0.93 -19.21 16.57
N THR A 84 1.18 -19.14 17.87
CA THR A 84 1.04 -17.91 18.66
C THR A 84 2.09 -16.85 18.34
N ALA A 85 3.31 -17.28 17.98
CA ALA A 85 4.40 -16.37 17.62
C ALA A 85 4.11 -15.63 16.30
N ALA A 86 3.72 -16.36 15.24
CA ALA A 86 3.34 -15.75 13.97
C ALA A 86 2.16 -14.77 14.15
N ARG A 87 1.12 -15.19 14.87
CA ARG A 87 -0.04 -14.32 15.19
C ARG A 87 0.35 -13.06 15.96
N LYS A 88 1.34 -13.12 16.85
CA LYS A 88 1.87 -11.93 17.54
C LYS A 88 2.51 -10.95 16.55
N VAL A 89 3.27 -11.44 15.57
CA VAL A 89 3.86 -10.59 14.52
C VAL A 89 2.76 -9.94 13.67
N LEU A 90 1.76 -10.72 13.24
CA LEU A 90 0.65 -10.20 12.44
C LEU A 90 -0.19 -9.14 13.19
N ARG A 91 -0.49 -9.35 14.48
CA ARG A 91 -1.17 -8.32 15.29
C ARG A 91 -0.32 -7.07 15.44
N LYS A 92 0.98 -7.24 15.70
CA LYS A 92 1.89 -6.10 15.83
C LYS A 92 1.93 -5.27 14.55
N LEU A 93 1.93 -5.91 13.38
CA LEU A 93 1.83 -5.23 12.09
C LEU A 93 0.55 -4.37 11.98
N LEU A 94 -0.60 -4.90 12.38
CA LEU A 94 -1.88 -4.18 12.35
C LEU A 94 -2.01 -3.08 13.42
N GLU A 95 -1.24 -3.18 14.51
CA GLU A 95 -1.12 -2.15 15.54
C GLU A 95 -0.19 -1.03 15.11
N THR A 96 0.91 -1.36 14.41
CA THR A 96 1.87 -0.39 13.88
C THR A 96 1.25 0.45 12.76
N ASN A 97 0.51 -0.19 11.85
CA ASN A 97 -0.02 0.50 10.68
C ASN A 97 -1.56 0.46 10.64
N SER A 98 -2.19 1.61 10.89
CA SER A 98 -3.65 1.73 10.92
C SER A 98 -4.31 1.61 9.53
N ASN A 99 -3.55 1.77 8.44
CA ASN A 99 -4.04 1.64 7.07
C ASN A 99 -4.28 0.17 6.65
N LEU A 100 -3.73 -0.78 7.41
CA LEU A 100 -3.93 -2.21 7.16
C LEU A 100 -5.24 -2.72 7.77
N VAL A 101 -6.02 -3.44 6.96
CA VAL A 101 -7.29 -4.06 7.40
C VAL A 101 -7.14 -5.52 7.84
N SER A 102 -6.09 -6.18 7.36
CA SER A 102 -5.70 -7.53 7.78
C SER A 102 -4.30 -7.89 7.37
N ALA A 103 -3.72 -8.83 8.09
CA ALA A 103 -2.46 -9.46 7.78
C ALA A 103 -2.61 -10.98 7.89
N ALA A 104 -1.99 -11.70 6.97
CA ALA A 104 -2.05 -13.16 6.95
C ALA A 104 -0.71 -13.76 6.51
N THR A 105 -0.41 -14.96 7.00
CA THR A 105 0.66 -15.79 6.46
C THR A 105 0.09 -16.78 5.46
N PHE A 106 0.88 -17.16 4.46
CA PHE A 106 0.56 -18.23 3.53
C PHE A 106 1.77 -19.13 3.31
N GLY A 107 1.54 -20.42 3.09
CA GLY A 107 2.60 -21.40 2.82
C GLY A 107 3.01 -21.44 1.35
N ASN A 108 4.05 -22.22 1.04
CA ASN A 108 4.52 -22.46 -0.35
C ASN A 108 3.45 -23.08 -1.28
N ASN A 109 2.43 -23.73 -0.70
CA ASN A 109 1.26 -24.23 -1.43
C ASN A 109 0.24 -23.13 -1.79
N GLY A 110 0.47 -21.88 -1.35
CA GLY A 110 -0.42 -20.74 -1.54
C GLY A 110 -1.70 -20.81 -0.70
N LYS A 111 -1.72 -21.60 0.38
CA LYS A 111 -2.83 -21.60 1.35
C LYS A 111 -2.52 -20.67 2.50
N ILE A 112 -3.53 -19.92 2.94
CA ILE A 112 -3.45 -19.09 4.14
C ILE A 112 -3.30 -20.00 5.37
N ILE A 113 -2.37 -19.66 6.26
CA ILE A 113 -2.04 -20.43 7.46
C ILE A 113 -2.58 -19.74 8.72
N ALA A 114 -2.24 -18.48 8.94
CA ALA A 114 -2.72 -17.68 10.06
C ALA A 114 -3.23 -16.33 9.57
N VAL A 115 -4.28 -15.80 10.19
CA VAL A 115 -4.86 -14.49 9.87
C VAL A 115 -5.07 -13.66 11.13
N GLU A 116 -4.78 -12.37 11.04
CA GLU A 116 -5.17 -11.35 12.02
C GLU A 116 -5.89 -10.19 11.30
N CYS A 117 -6.89 -9.59 11.94
CA CYS A 117 -7.68 -8.51 11.38
C CYS A 117 -8.51 -7.80 12.44
N LYS A 118 -8.92 -6.56 12.16
CA LYS A 118 -9.89 -5.83 12.99
C LYS A 118 -11.31 -6.33 12.66
N GLY A 119 -11.92 -7.08 13.59
CA GLY A 119 -13.35 -7.42 13.55
C GLY A 119 -13.79 -8.44 12.49
N CYS A 120 -12.90 -9.29 11.97
CA CYS A 120 -13.26 -10.30 10.98
C CYS A 120 -13.11 -11.74 11.50
N LYS A 121 -13.87 -12.67 10.91
CA LYS A 121 -13.67 -14.12 11.07
C LYS A 121 -13.13 -14.68 9.76
N GLY A 122 -12.11 -15.54 9.85
CA GLY A 122 -11.78 -16.51 8.80
C GLY A 122 -10.79 -16.06 7.72
N GLY A 123 -10.51 -17.01 6.82
CA GLY A 123 -9.51 -16.94 5.75
C GLY A 123 -8.46 -18.04 5.84
N GLU A 124 -8.20 -18.58 7.04
CA GLU A 124 -7.30 -19.72 7.24
C GLU A 124 -7.74 -20.93 6.41
N GLY A 125 -6.77 -21.58 5.74
CA GLY A 125 -7.00 -22.70 4.83
C GLY A 125 -7.41 -22.31 3.40
N ALA A 126 -7.82 -21.06 3.16
CA ALA A 126 -8.22 -20.61 1.82
C ALA A 126 -7.03 -20.71 0.84
N ASN A 127 -7.30 -21.19 -0.37
CA ASN A 127 -6.30 -21.29 -1.43
C ASN A 127 -6.28 -19.98 -2.23
N ILE A 128 -5.18 -19.23 -2.09
CA ILE A 128 -4.92 -17.96 -2.79
C ILE A 128 -3.81 -18.09 -3.82
N ARG A 129 -3.34 -19.32 -4.11
CA ARG A 129 -2.21 -19.59 -5.02
C ARG A 129 -2.41 -19.00 -6.42
N SER A 130 -3.63 -19.02 -6.92
CA SER A 130 -3.98 -18.53 -8.27
C SER A 130 -4.11 -17.01 -8.35
N GLN A 131 -4.10 -16.30 -7.22
CA GLN A 131 -4.08 -14.84 -7.23
C GLN A 131 -2.74 -14.37 -7.80
N GLU A 132 -2.79 -13.44 -8.75
CA GLU A 132 -1.63 -12.99 -9.54
C GLU A 132 -0.42 -12.63 -8.67
N HIS A 133 -0.65 -11.81 -7.63
CA HIS A 133 0.38 -11.33 -6.73
C HIS A 133 0.98 -12.46 -5.87
N ILE A 134 0.18 -13.43 -5.42
CA ILE A 134 0.68 -14.61 -4.69
C ILE A 134 1.51 -15.51 -5.60
N ALA A 135 1.03 -15.76 -6.82
CA ALA A 135 1.77 -16.52 -7.82
C ALA A 135 3.11 -15.84 -8.14
N TYR A 136 3.13 -14.51 -8.25
CA TYR A 136 4.34 -13.72 -8.42
C TYR A 136 5.32 -13.93 -7.27
N VAL A 137 4.91 -13.70 -6.01
CA VAL A 137 5.80 -13.85 -4.83
C VAL A 137 6.38 -15.25 -4.75
N LEU A 138 5.56 -16.28 -4.94
CA LEU A 138 6.03 -17.68 -4.86
C LEU A 138 7.00 -18.04 -6.00
N LYS A 139 6.87 -17.42 -7.16
CA LYS A 139 7.73 -17.67 -8.34
C LYS A 139 9.02 -16.87 -8.29
N THR A 140 8.93 -15.57 -8.05
CA THR A 140 10.06 -14.63 -8.15
C THR A 140 10.79 -14.46 -6.83
N LYS A 141 10.13 -14.76 -5.70
CA LYS A 141 10.63 -14.54 -4.35
C LYS A 141 10.96 -13.06 -4.09
N ASN A 142 10.22 -12.18 -4.75
CA ASN A 142 10.28 -10.74 -4.59
C ASN A 142 8.96 -10.22 -4.01
N PRO A 143 8.99 -9.12 -3.24
CA PRO A 143 7.77 -8.47 -2.80
C PRO A 143 6.99 -7.91 -3.99
N VAL A 144 5.68 -7.72 -3.78
CA VAL A 144 4.79 -7.12 -4.77
C VAL A 144 3.67 -6.36 -4.07
N PHE A 145 3.26 -5.25 -4.70
CA PHE A 145 2.01 -4.57 -4.40
C PHE A 145 1.00 -4.90 -5.48
N SER A 146 -0.14 -5.48 -5.09
CA SER A 146 -1.09 -5.99 -6.06
C SER A 146 -1.87 -4.86 -6.74
N LYS A 147 -2.45 -5.18 -7.89
CA LYS A 147 -3.63 -4.44 -8.38
C LYS A 147 -4.81 -4.63 -7.43
N GLU A 148 -5.90 -3.92 -7.70
CA GLU A 148 -7.14 -4.14 -6.98
C GLU A 148 -7.71 -5.53 -7.31
N PHE A 149 -8.16 -6.25 -6.30
CA PHE A 149 -8.78 -7.56 -6.43
C PHE A 149 -9.82 -7.78 -5.34
N MET A 150 -10.71 -8.75 -5.57
CA MET A 150 -11.65 -9.19 -4.54
C MET A 150 -10.90 -9.93 -3.44
N LEU A 151 -10.82 -9.34 -2.24
CA LEU A 151 -10.28 -10.06 -1.08
C LEU A 151 -11.18 -11.26 -0.76
N VAL A 152 -10.63 -12.29 -0.11
CA VAL A 152 -11.37 -13.46 0.41
C VAL A 152 -12.58 -13.04 1.28
N LYS A 153 -12.54 -11.81 1.80
CA LYS A 153 -13.59 -11.20 2.64
C LYS A 153 -14.78 -10.60 1.87
N GLY A 154 -14.75 -10.59 0.54
CA GLY A 154 -15.89 -10.15 -0.27
C GLY A 154 -15.97 -8.64 -0.53
N TYR A 155 -14.88 -7.89 -0.33
CA TYR A 155 -14.74 -6.51 -0.79
C TYR A 155 -13.45 -6.35 -1.59
N ASN A 156 -13.41 -5.32 -2.43
CA ASN A 156 -12.24 -4.99 -3.22
C ASN A 156 -11.16 -4.31 -2.37
N GLY A 157 -9.91 -4.55 -2.74
CA GLY A 157 -8.78 -3.84 -2.19
C GLY A 157 -7.49 -4.31 -2.82
N THR A 158 -6.39 -3.86 -2.23
CA THR A 158 -5.04 -4.20 -2.68
C THR A 158 -4.26 -4.82 -1.53
N ALA A 159 -3.16 -5.50 -1.83
CA ALA A 159 -2.33 -6.12 -0.83
C ALA A 159 -0.85 -6.01 -1.16
N LEU A 160 -0.04 -5.79 -0.13
CA LEU A 160 1.39 -6.03 -0.17
C LEU A 160 1.64 -7.48 0.21
N ALA A 161 2.43 -8.18 -0.59
CA ALA A 161 2.84 -9.54 -0.28
C ALA A 161 4.37 -9.64 -0.30
N TYR A 162 4.92 -10.21 0.78
CA TYR A 162 6.35 -10.39 0.98
C TYR A 162 6.69 -11.88 1.15
N PRO A 163 7.77 -12.37 0.49
CA PRO A 163 8.27 -13.70 0.74
C PRO A 163 8.88 -13.81 2.14
N VAL A 164 8.65 -14.92 2.81
CA VAL A 164 9.27 -15.23 4.11
C VAL A 164 10.25 -16.38 3.92
N PHE A 165 11.49 -16.16 4.34
CA PHE A 165 12.55 -17.15 4.29
C PHE A 165 12.88 -17.66 5.69
N SER A 166 13.22 -18.94 5.82
CA SER A 166 13.80 -19.49 7.04
C SER A 166 15.17 -18.84 7.30
N PRO A 167 15.73 -18.98 8.52
CA PRO A 167 17.08 -18.49 8.81
C PRO A 167 18.17 -19.16 7.95
N ARG A 168 17.84 -20.28 7.30
CA ARG A 168 18.71 -21.00 6.36
C ARG A 168 18.55 -20.52 4.90
N GLY A 169 17.64 -19.58 4.63
CA GLY A 169 17.39 -19.03 3.30
C GLY A 169 16.38 -19.82 2.46
N GLU A 170 15.64 -20.76 3.06
CA GLU A 170 14.59 -21.52 2.36
C GLU A 170 13.29 -20.73 2.34
N LEU A 171 12.61 -20.66 1.19
CA LEU A 171 11.28 -20.03 1.14
C LEU A 171 10.29 -20.87 1.95
N LEU A 172 9.67 -20.27 2.97
CA LEU A 172 8.60 -20.90 3.76
C LEU A 172 7.21 -20.65 3.16
N GLY A 173 7.08 -19.48 2.52
CA GLY A 173 5.85 -18.96 1.96
C GLY A 173 5.92 -17.43 1.98
N GLY A 174 4.93 -16.76 2.57
CA GLY A 174 4.96 -15.32 2.70
C GLY A 174 3.99 -14.75 3.72
N VAL A 175 4.05 -13.42 3.84
CA VAL A 175 3.06 -12.58 4.51
C VAL A 175 2.34 -11.75 3.47
N ILE A 176 1.04 -11.56 3.67
CA ILE A 176 0.20 -10.68 2.86
C ILE A 176 -0.56 -9.74 3.78
N ALA A 177 -0.54 -8.45 3.46
CA ALA A 177 -1.21 -7.40 4.22
C ALA A 177 -2.14 -6.62 3.30
N GLY A 178 -3.43 -6.59 3.65
CA GLY A 178 -4.47 -5.96 2.86
C GLY A 178 -4.70 -4.49 3.23
N VAL A 179 -4.90 -3.67 2.22
CA VAL A 179 -5.27 -2.25 2.29
C VAL A 179 -6.58 -2.06 1.54
N VAL A 180 -7.44 -1.19 2.05
CA VAL A 180 -8.63 -0.71 1.32
C VAL A 180 -8.28 0.67 0.76
N PRO A 181 -8.10 0.81 -0.56
CA PRO A 181 -7.70 2.08 -1.19
C PRO A 181 -8.57 3.26 -0.72
N ASP A 182 -9.89 3.10 -0.69
CA ASP A 182 -10.80 4.15 -0.26
C ASP A 182 -10.53 4.64 1.17
N LYS A 183 -10.21 3.72 2.10
CA LYS A 183 -9.92 4.09 3.49
C LYS A 183 -8.61 4.86 3.60
N LEU A 184 -7.57 4.38 2.89
CA LEU A 184 -6.28 5.05 2.83
C LEU A 184 -6.44 6.45 2.22
N MET A 185 -7.04 6.54 1.03
CA MET A 185 -7.19 7.80 0.31
C MET A 185 -8.11 8.78 1.04
N ASN A 186 -9.20 8.34 1.66
CA ASN A 186 -10.03 9.23 2.46
C ASN A 186 -9.27 9.84 3.65
N ALA A 187 -8.41 9.06 4.33
CA ALA A 187 -7.62 9.54 5.45
C ALA A 187 -6.59 10.60 5.02
N LEU A 188 -6.02 10.48 3.82
CA LEU A 188 -5.00 11.40 3.30
C LEU A 188 -5.59 12.63 2.60
N VAL A 189 -6.68 12.45 1.85
CA VAL A 189 -7.26 13.50 1.02
C VAL A 189 -8.21 14.39 1.81
N ALA A 190 -9.04 13.84 2.71
CA ALA A 190 -10.06 14.62 3.41
C ALA A 190 -9.51 15.84 4.20
N PRO A 191 -8.38 15.74 4.92
CA PRO A 191 -7.79 16.90 5.60
C PRO A 191 -7.32 17.98 4.63
N GLN A 192 -6.77 17.59 3.47
CA GLN A 192 -6.13 18.51 2.52
C GLN A 192 -7.14 19.35 1.72
N ILE A 193 -8.30 18.78 1.41
CA ILE A 193 -9.38 19.49 0.69
C ILE A 193 -10.51 19.96 1.62
N GLN A 194 -10.21 20.06 2.92
CA GLN A 194 -11.08 20.52 4.00
C GLN A 194 -12.52 20.03 3.83
N PHE A 195 -12.64 18.71 3.65
CA PHE A 195 -13.90 18.08 3.33
C PHE A 195 -14.64 17.68 4.59
N ASP A 196 -15.89 18.09 4.69
CA ASP A 196 -16.76 17.67 5.79
C ASP A 196 -17.42 16.32 5.45
N MET A 197 -16.88 15.26 6.08
CA MET A 197 -17.37 13.88 5.92
C MET A 197 -18.81 13.69 6.41
N ASN A 198 -19.39 14.62 7.18
CA ASN A 198 -20.74 14.50 7.72
C ASN A 198 -21.83 15.02 6.77
N ASN A 199 -21.49 15.99 5.91
CA ASN A 199 -22.45 16.61 5.00
C ASN A 199 -22.07 16.51 3.51
N GLY A 200 -20.92 15.91 3.20
CA GLY A 200 -20.49 15.67 1.83
C GLY A 200 -20.01 16.93 1.08
N SER A 201 -19.79 18.04 1.78
CA SER A 201 -19.34 19.29 1.17
C SER A 201 -17.82 19.43 1.22
N SER A 202 -17.22 19.80 0.09
CA SER A 202 -15.83 20.28 0.06
C SER A 202 -15.84 21.79 0.16
N ILE A 203 -14.94 22.35 0.96
CA ILE A 203 -14.70 23.80 0.99
C ILE A 203 -13.94 24.24 -0.28
N THR A 204 -13.32 23.29 -1.00
CA THR A 204 -12.63 23.55 -2.27
C THR A 204 -13.47 23.16 -3.48
N ASP A 205 -13.30 23.86 -4.61
CA ASP A 205 -13.95 23.54 -5.90
C ASP A 205 -13.30 22.33 -6.62
N TYR A 206 -12.52 21.52 -5.90
CA TYR A 206 -11.66 20.49 -6.47
C TYR A 206 -12.17 19.08 -6.16
N SER A 207 -12.14 18.22 -7.18
CA SER A 207 -12.33 16.78 -7.03
C SER A 207 -10.99 16.06 -7.11
N PHE A 208 -10.88 14.94 -6.40
CA PHE A 208 -9.70 14.09 -6.41
C PHE A 208 -10.10 12.66 -6.75
N TRP A 209 -9.38 12.08 -7.70
CA TRP A 209 -9.51 10.68 -8.09
C TRP A 209 -8.12 10.07 -8.28
N LEU A 210 -8.03 8.77 -8.09
CA LEU A 210 -6.82 7.98 -8.31
C LEU A 210 -7.13 6.86 -9.30
N MET A 211 -6.24 6.69 -10.28
CA MET A 211 -6.37 5.68 -11.32
C MET A 211 -5.07 4.91 -11.44
N HIS A 212 -5.20 3.61 -11.61
CA HIS A 212 -4.09 2.74 -12.00
C HIS A 212 -3.66 3.04 -13.44
N LEU A 213 -2.40 2.73 -13.78
CA LEU A 213 -1.88 2.94 -15.15
C LEU A 213 -2.60 2.11 -16.22
N ASP A 214 -3.41 1.12 -15.84
CA ASP A 214 -4.26 0.34 -16.74
C ASP A 214 -5.67 0.92 -16.93
N GLY A 215 -5.94 2.10 -16.36
CA GLY A 215 -7.20 2.82 -16.53
C GLY A 215 -8.26 2.55 -15.46
N LEU A 216 -8.00 1.65 -14.49
CA LEU A 216 -8.93 1.38 -13.39
C LEU A 216 -8.92 2.54 -12.38
N ILE A 217 -10.08 3.17 -12.17
CA ILE A 217 -10.27 4.14 -11.08
C ILE A 217 -10.28 3.38 -9.75
N ALA A 218 -9.23 3.55 -8.96
CA ALA A 218 -9.04 2.92 -7.65
C ALA A 218 -9.52 3.80 -6.49
N TYR A 219 -9.78 5.09 -6.73
CA TYR A 219 -10.47 5.97 -5.81
C TYR A 219 -11.18 7.07 -6.59
N ASP A 220 -12.45 7.29 -6.29
CA ASP A 220 -13.20 8.49 -6.65
C ASP A 220 -14.18 8.75 -5.51
N ARG A 221 -14.17 9.97 -4.99
CA ARG A 221 -15.03 10.35 -3.86
C ARG A 221 -16.52 10.40 -4.23
N HIS A 222 -16.85 10.52 -5.52
CA HIS A 222 -18.24 10.63 -5.99
C HIS A 222 -18.83 9.29 -6.50
N ARG A 223 -18.15 8.17 -6.25
CA ARG A 223 -18.60 6.83 -6.62
C ARG A 223 -19.53 6.17 -5.60
#